data_AF-A0A1Y1Z4W2-F1
#
_entry.id   AF-A0A1Y1Z4W2-F1
#
_cell.length_a   1.000
_cell.length_b   1.000
_cell.length_c   1.000
_cell.angle_alpha   90.00
_cell.angle_beta   90.00
_cell.angle_gamma   90.00
#
_symmetry.space_group_name_H-M   'P 1'
#
loop_
_entity.id
_entity.type
_entity.pdbx_description
1 polymer ?
#
loop_
_entity_poly.entity_id
_entity_poly.type
_entity_poly.pdbx_seq_one_letter_code
_entity_poly.pdbx_strand_id
1 'polypeptide(L)'
;MFSPLYSPFDPFVQYPAQRRVRPSAIPSAYYQRAHPEEFFTPQYRVARPKTYGQQTPQRYYPENYYTPVSRNMSSNNRTGYDSSQTTTSSESSDSEQDDWNLLRSMLPDSLPANRQYGASHNKSHNNLKPRQGHRASNKSHRHPSQQLLEAQRQQEAIQRFQRNRAAKIIQRQWRQHHERQRDEASKKIAEFIRSRIEIRQARQILQCLRTLHSFEDELNLLHERQGSRVFKHPLKFAPDSTPDSIKILPVKENQSYLGYEDALLKLLIRIDGVDSMGSGLVRTTRKSLVNKTQQFLDALDEYKKAQYSQI
;
A
#
# COMPACT_ATOMS: atom_id res chain seq x y z
N MET A 1 -32.46 33.05 51.45
CA MET A 1 -31.15 33.72 51.49
C MET A 1 -30.30 33.11 50.39
N PHE A 2 -29.59 33.97 49.66
CA PHE A 2 -29.05 33.78 48.31
C PHE A 2 -27.88 32.77 48.20
N SER A 3 -27.82 32.09 47.04
CA SER A 3 -26.66 31.35 46.51
C SER A 3 -25.44 32.27 46.28
N PRO A 4 -24.22 31.71 46.12
CA PRO A 4 -23.72 31.42 44.76
C PRO A 4 -22.93 30.09 44.70
N LEU A 5 -23.13 29.16 43.77
CA LEU A 5 -22.77 29.19 42.34
C LEU A 5 -21.41 29.83 42.06
N TYR A 6 -20.33 29.03 42.13
CA TYR A 6 -19.10 29.30 41.40
C TYR A 6 -18.77 28.13 40.46
N SER A 7 -18.75 28.52 39.19
CA SER A 7 -18.38 27.82 37.97
C SER A 7 -16.85 27.97 37.76
N PRO A 8 -16.29 27.57 36.60
CA PRO A 8 -16.01 26.23 36.12
C PRO A 8 -14.50 26.01 35.89
N PHE A 9 -14.15 24.78 35.51
CA PHE A 9 -13.01 24.39 34.68
C PHE A 9 -12.18 25.52 34.05
N ASP A 10 -10.90 25.54 34.40
CA ASP A 10 -9.85 26.38 33.84
C ASP A 10 -9.10 25.56 32.76
N PRO A 11 -9.29 25.80 31.45
CA PRO A 11 -8.66 24.99 30.41
C PRO A 11 -7.24 25.43 30.04
N PHE A 12 -6.63 26.33 30.82
CA PHE A 12 -5.28 26.85 30.56
C PHE A 12 -4.30 26.51 31.69
N VAL A 13 -4.12 25.21 31.94
CA VAL A 13 -2.87 24.75 32.54
C VAL A 13 -1.76 25.04 31.52
N GLN A 14 -1.03 26.11 31.81
CA GLN A 14 0.19 26.50 31.12
C GLN A 14 1.17 25.32 31.09
N TYR A 15 1.28 24.67 29.94
CA TYR A 15 2.43 23.81 29.67
C TYR A 15 3.69 24.67 29.74
N PRO A 16 4.69 24.35 30.57
CA PRO A 16 5.96 25.05 30.53
C PRO A 16 6.53 24.88 29.12
N ALA A 17 6.80 26.01 28.47
CA ALA A 17 7.44 26.08 27.18
C ALA A 17 8.70 25.21 27.21
N GLN A 18 8.67 24.06 26.53
CA GLN A 18 9.84 23.25 26.28
C GLN A 18 10.81 24.12 25.47
N ARG A 19 11.80 24.68 26.16
CA ARG A 19 12.97 25.28 25.52
C ARG A 19 13.54 24.22 24.59
N ARG A 20 13.39 24.45 23.28
CA ARG A 20 14.20 23.78 22.26
C ARG A 20 15.66 24.09 22.57
N VAL A 21 16.30 23.18 23.30
CA VAL A 21 17.74 23.10 23.36
C VAL A 21 18.17 22.76 21.95
N ARG A 22 18.69 23.76 21.24
CA ARG A 22 19.43 23.53 20.00
C ARG A 22 20.55 22.55 20.35
N PRO A 23 20.70 21.41 19.67
CA PRO A 23 21.89 20.60 19.84
C PRO A 23 23.08 21.46 19.38
N SER A 24 23.82 21.97 20.36
CA SER A 24 25.11 22.58 20.17
C SER A 24 26.04 21.52 19.60
N ALA A 25 26.55 21.80 18.40
CA ALA A 25 27.86 21.41 17.92
C ALA A 25 28.37 20.05 18.44
N ILE A 26 28.13 19.00 17.66
CA ILE A 26 28.92 17.78 17.73
C ILE A 26 30.39 18.18 17.47
N PRO A 27 31.32 17.98 18.42
CA PRO A 27 32.73 18.25 18.19
C PRO A 27 33.25 17.28 17.14
N SER A 28 33.57 17.82 15.97
CA SER A 28 34.42 17.21 14.97
C SER A 28 35.84 17.06 15.55
N ALA A 29 36.10 15.95 16.22
CA ALA A 29 37.45 15.53 16.55
C ALA A 29 37.50 14.01 16.70
N TYR A 30 38.53 13.41 16.12
CA TYR A 30 38.85 11.98 16.07
C TYR A 30 38.10 11.17 15.00
N TYR A 31 38.68 11.11 13.80
CA TYR A 31 39.29 9.86 13.29
C TYR A 31 40.28 10.23 12.19
N GLN A 32 41.53 10.45 12.60
CA GLN A 32 42.69 10.46 11.70
C GLN A 32 43.65 9.39 12.24
N ARG A 33 43.41 8.14 11.85
CA ARG A 33 44.45 7.11 11.85
C ARG A 33 44.13 6.09 10.76
N ALA A 34 45.13 5.91 9.92
CA ALA A 34 45.08 5.21 8.66
C ALA A 34 44.76 3.72 8.82
N HIS A 35 43.88 3.22 7.95
CA HIS A 35 43.94 1.84 7.47
C HIS A 35 44.10 1.92 5.94
N PRO A 36 45.21 1.42 5.38
CA PRO A 36 45.34 1.19 3.95
C PRO A 36 44.83 -0.23 3.67
N GLU A 37 43.52 -0.44 3.67
CA GLU A 37 42.96 -1.68 3.14
C GLU A 37 41.92 -1.35 2.08
N GLU A 38 42.38 -1.49 0.84
CA GLU A 38 41.65 -2.09 -0.26
C GLU A 38 40.21 -1.58 -0.42
N PHE A 39 40.11 -0.41 -1.07
CA PHE A 39 38.95 -0.08 -1.86
C PHE A 39 38.81 -1.13 -2.97
N PHE A 40 38.15 -2.24 -2.65
CA PHE A 40 37.55 -3.12 -3.62
C PHE A 40 36.39 -2.34 -4.24
N THR A 41 36.70 -1.50 -5.23
CA THR A 41 35.67 -0.93 -6.10
C THR A 41 35.00 -2.13 -6.78
N PRO A 42 33.70 -2.40 -6.57
CA PRO A 42 33.02 -3.30 -7.47
C PRO A 42 33.13 -2.65 -8.85
N GLN A 43 33.90 -3.28 -9.74
CA GLN A 43 33.84 -2.96 -11.15
C GLN A 43 32.42 -3.31 -11.59
N TYR A 44 31.50 -2.38 -11.42
CA TYR A 44 30.30 -2.31 -12.23
C TYR A 44 30.83 -2.12 -13.65
N ARG A 45 31.09 -3.24 -14.33
CA ARG A 45 31.05 -3.29 -15.79
C ARG A 45 29.67 -2.78 -16.14
N VAL A 46 29.60 -1.50 -16.43
CA VAL A 46 28.50 -0.92 -17.20
C VAL A 46 28.50 -1.75 -18.46
N ALA A 47 27.60 -2.73 -18.51
CA ALA A 47 27.32 -3.45 -19.72
C ALA A 47 26.86 -2.37 -20.69
N ARG A 48 27.78 -1.94 -21.58
CA ARG A 48 27.44 -1.06 -22.68
C ARG A 48 26.21 -1.72 -23.32
N PRO A 49 25.06 -1.01 -23.42
CA PRO A 49 23.94 -1.57 -24.15
C PRO A 49 24.50 -1.97 -25.51
N LYS A 50 24.44 -3.27 -25.81
CA LYS A 50 24.72 -3.75 -27.16
C LYS A 50 23.86 -2.87 -28.04
N THR A 51 24.50 -2.01 -28.82
CA THR A 51 23.83 -1.35 -29.93
C THR A 51 23.19 -2.48 -30.69
N TYR A 52 21.87 -2.62 -30.57
CA TYR A 52 21.10 -3.46 -31.45
C TYR A 52 21.46 -2.93 -32.83
N GLY A 53 22.32 -3.67 -33.53
CA GLY A 53 22.55 -3.43 -34.94
C GLY A 53 21.16 -3.36 -35.54
N GLN A 54 20.87 -2.24 -36.19
CA GLN A 54 19.70 -2.11 -37.04
C GLN A 54 19.78 -3.21 -38.08
N GLN A 55 19.27 -4.39 -37.75
CA GLN A 55 18.78 -5.31 -38.74
C GLN A 55 17.55 -4.61 -39.30
N THR A 56 17.77 -3.86 -40.37
CA THR A 56 16.71 -3.45 -41.27
C THR A 56 15.87 -4.68 -41.55
N PRO A 57 14.56 -4.68 -41.28
CA PRO A 57 13.71 -5.81 -41.62
C PRO A 57 13.82 -6.03 -43.13
N GLN A 58 14.50 -7.11 -43.51
CA GLN A 58 14.41 -7.67 -44.85
C GLN A 58 12.92 -7.91 -45.09
N ARG A 59 12.30 -7.05 -45.90
CA ARG A 59 10.96 -7.23 -46.41
C ARG A 59 10.99 -8.45 -47.32
N TYR A 60 10.79 -9.62 -46.73
CA TYR A 60 10.31 -10.78 -47.47
C TYR A 60 8.88 -10.43 -47.90
N TYR A 61 8.73 -10.06 -49.17
CA TYR A 61 7.43 -10.08 -49.84
C TYR A 61 7.12 -11.55 -50.13
N PRO A 62 6.07 -12.14 -49.53
CA PRO A 62 5.53 -13.37 -50.08
C PRO A 62 4.83 -12.98 -51.39
N GLU A 63 5.40 -13.44 -52.50
CA GLU A 63 4.68 -13.55 -53.76
C GLU A 63 3.39 -14.32 -53.55
N ASN A 64 2.32 -13.76 -54.11
CA ASN A 64 1.20 -14.45 -54.74
C ASN A 64 0.55 -15.58 -53.94
N TYR A 65 -0.69 -15.39 -53.49
CA TYR A 65 -1.83 -16.13 -54.05
C TYR A 65 -3.12 -15.35 -53.77
N TYR A 66 -3.71 -14.84 -54.85
CA TYR A 66 -5.11 -14.43 -54.91
C TYR A 66 -5.99 -15.68 -54.70
N THR A 67 -6.83 -15.66 -53.67
CA THR A 67 -8.05 -16.48 -53.63
C THR A 67 -9.23 -15.58 -53.26
N PRO A 68 -10.24 -15.41 -54.14
CA PRO A 68 -11.45 -14.70 -53.80
C PRO A 68 -12.38 -15.65 -53.04
N VAL A 69 -12.55 -15.43 -51.73
CA VAL A 69 -13.59 -16.12 -50.97
C VAL A 69 -14.84 -15.25 -50.96
N SER A 70 -15.85 -15.79 -51.64
CA SER A 70 -17.19 -15.26 -51.79
C SER A 70 -17.86 -14.99 -50.45
N ARG A 71 -18.40 -13.77 -50.39
CA ARG A 71 -19.49 -13.28 -49.56
C ARG A 71 -20.59 -14.34 -49.40
N ASN A 72 -20.87 -14.77 -48.17
CA ASN A 72 -22.17 -15.32 -47.80
C ASN A 72 -22.67 -14.64 -46.53
N MET A 73 -23.76 -13.90 -46.70
CA MET A 73 -24.60 -13.41 -45.62
C MET A 73 -25.54 -14.54 -45.20
N SER A 74 -25.58 -14.89 -43.92
CA SER A 74 -26.75 -15.52 -43.29
C SER A 74 -26.50 -15.50 -41.76
N SER A 75 -27.18 -14.61 -41.04
CA SER A 75 -28.49 -14.82 -40.41
C SER A 75 -28.35 -15.30 -38.97
N ASN A 76 -28.62 -14.36 -38.06
CA ASN A 76 -29.35 -14.52 -36.80
C ASN A 76 -29.48 -15.96 -36.29
N ASN A 77 -28.86 -16.25 -35.15
CA ASN A 77 -29.52 -17.07 -34.14
C ASN A 77 -29.27 -16.52 -32.74
N ARG A 78 -30.37 -15.95 -32.25
CA ARG A 78 -30.66 -15.43 -30.92
C ARG A 78 -30.84 -16.64 -30.00
N THR A 79 -29.85 -16.96 -29.20
CA THR A 79 -30.00 -17.88 -28.06
C THR A 79 -30.11 -17.02 -26.82
N GLY A 80 -31.35 -16.94 -26.31
CA GLY A 80 -31.62 -16.41 -24.99
C GLY A 80 -30.97 -17.30 -23.96
N TYR A 81 -30.11 -16.70 -23.13
CA TYR A 81 -29.72 -17.28 -21.86
C TYR A 81 -30.45 -16.56 -20.74
N ASP A 82 -30.99 -17.43 -19.91
CA ASP A 82 -31.96 -17.26 -18.86
C ASP A 82 -31.37 -16.51 -17.67
N SER A 83 -32.12 -15.51 -17.21
CA SER A 83 -31.83 -14.71 -16.02
C SER A 83 -32.14 -15.53 -14.78
N SER A 84 -31.14 -16.26 -14.27
CA SER A 84 -31.18 -16.78 -12.90
C SER A 84 -30.59 -15.76 -11.94
N GLN A 85 -31.47 -15.26 -11.08
CA GLN A 85 -31.21 -14.30 -10.02
C GLN A 85 -30.23 -14.87 -8.99
N THR A 86 -29.00 -14.35 -8.97
CA THR A 86 -28.11 -14.46 -7.80
C THR A 86 -28.32 -13.23 -6.94
N THR A 87 -29.08 -13.39 -5.85
CA THR A 87 -29.13 -12.45 -4.74
C THR A 87 -27.80 -12.53 -3.97
N THR A 88 -26.78 -11.84 -4.47
CA THR A 88 -25.59 -11.52 -3.67
C THR A 88 -25.91 -10.28 -2.84
N SER A 89 -26.35 -10.51 -1.61
CA SER A 89 -26.34 -9.53 -0.52
C SER A 89 -24.94 -8.94 -0.41
N SER A 90 -24.79 -7.76 -1.02
CA SER A 90 -23.60 -6.93 -0.97
C SER A 90 -23.61 -6.23 0.37
N GLU A 91 -23.12 -6.90 1.41
CA GLU A 91 -22.64 -6.22 2.61
C GLU A 91 -21.38 -5.46 2.22
N SER A 92 -21.59 -4.19 1.89
CA SER A 92 -20.59 -3.15 1.70
C SER A 92 -19.78 -3.02 2.98
N SER A 93 -18.71 -3.81 3.09
CA SER A 93 -17.72 -3.69 4.15
C SER A 93 -16.87 -2.44 3.89
N ASP A 94 -17.27 -1.38 4.59
CA ASP A 94 -16.67 -0.05 4.68
C ASP A 94 -15.26 -0.09 5.32
N SER A 95 -14.34 -0.86 4.73
CA SER A 95 -12.99 -1.14 5.25
C SER A 95 -11.86 -0.61 4.36
N GLU A 96 -12.17 0.04 3.22
CA GLU A 96 -11.16 0.71 2.39
C GLU A 96 -10.70 2.06 2.97
N GLN A 97 -11.33 2.55 4.04
CA GLN A 97 -11.00 3.85 4.65
C GLN A 97 -9.72 3.80 5.50
N ASP A 98 -9.33 2.63 6.03
CA ASP A 98 -8.21 2.51 6.97
C ASP A 98 -6.82 2.41 6.30
N ASP A 99 -6.74 1.93 5.05
CA ASP A 99 -5.47 1.79 4.34
C ASP A 99 -4.88 3.14 3.86
N TRP A 100 -5.72 4.16 3.66
CA TRP A 100 -5.26 5.50 3.31
C TRP A 100 -4.54 6.21 4.46
N ASN A 101 -4.84 5.87 5.72
CA ASN A 101 -4.19 6.46 6.90
C ASN A 101 -2.74 5.99 7.04
N LEU A 102 -2.43 4.76 6.63
CA LEU A 102 -1.07 4.21 6.64
C LEU A 102 -0.20 4.83 5.54
N LEU A 103 -0.75 5.13 4.36
CA LEU A 103 -0.03 5.90 3.33
C LEU A 103 0.18 7.36 3.72
N ARG A 104 -0.80 7.99 4.39
CA ARG A 104 -0.72 9.40 4.83
C ARG A 104 0.35 9.61 5.92
N SER A 105 0.59 8.62 6.78
CA SER A 105 1.64 8.71 7.82
C SER A 105 3.07 8.53 7.30
N MET A 106 3.27 8.08 6.06
CA MET A 106 4.59 7.94 5.43
C MET A 106 4.98 9.09 4.49
N LEU A 107 4.07 10.04 4.24
CA LEU A 107 4.34 11.24 3.44
C LEU A 107 4.74 12.40 4.37
N PRO A 108 5.89 13.05 4.19
CA PRO A 108 6.30 14.17 5.02
C PRO A 108 5.34 15.36 4.84
N ASP A 109 4.68 15.78 5.93
CA ASP A 109 3.87 16.99 6.06
C ASP A 109 4.68 18.23 5.66
N SER A 110 4.72 18.54 4.37
CA SER A 110 5.58 19.61 3.88
C SER A 110 5.15 20.14 2.52
N LEU A 111 3.96 20.71 2.44
CA LEU A 111 3.75 21.85 1.53
C LEU A 111 2.83 22.89 2.20
N PRO A 112 3.37 24.05 2.65
CA PRO A 112 2.52 25.16 3.07
C PRO A 112 1.73 25.64 1.85
N ALA A 113 0.40 25.57 1.95
CA ALA A 113 -0.54 26.15 1.01
C ALA A 113 -0.44 27.69 1.06
N ASN A 114 0.62 28.23 0.48
CA ASN A 114 0.78 29.66 0.25
C ASN A 114 0.40 29.95 -1.19
N ARG A 115 -0.80 30.51 -1.40
CA ARG A 115 -1.15 31.38 -2.54
C ARG A 115 -2.53 32.00 -2.33
N GLN A 116 -2.61 32.90 -1.36
CA GLN A 116 -3.51 34.05 -1.47
C GLN A 116 -2.95 34.98 -2.56
N TYR A 117 -3.40 34.82 -3.80
CA TYR A 117 -3.32 35.93 -4.75
C TYR A 117 -4.61 36.72 -4.67
N GLY A 118 -4.56 37.81 -3.91
CA GLY A 118 -5.57 38.85 -3.96
C GLY A 118 -5.62 39.46 -5.36
N ALA A 119 -6.69 39.17 -6.08
CA ALA A 119 -7.04 39.87 -7.31
C ALA A 119 -7.65 41.22 -6.93
N SER A 120 -6.80 42.25 -6.81
CA SER A 120 -7.24 43.64 -6.70
C SER A 120 -7.93 44.07 -7.99
N HIS A 121 -9.26 44.02 -8.02
CA HIS A 121 -10.07 44.64 -9.05
C HIS A 121 -10.06 46.16 -8.89
N ASN A 122 -9.06 46.82 -9.49
CA ASN A 122 -9.11 48.25 -9.77
C ASN A 122 -10.12 48.50 -10.90
N LYS A 123 -11.40 48.63 -10.54
CA LYS A 123 -12.46 49.18 -11.39
C LYS A 123 -12.25 50.70 -11.49
N SER A 124 -11.42 51.12 -12.43
CA SER A 124 -11.37 52.54 -12.84
C SER A 124 -12.58 52.83 -13.72
N HIS A 125 -13.59 53.49 -13.13
CA HIS A 125 -14.67 54.15 -13.85
C HIS A 125 -14.12 55.41 -14.51
N ASN A 126 -13.84 55.35 -15.81
CA ASN A 126 -13.64 56.53 -16.66
C ASN A 126 -14.41 56.33 -17.98
N ASN A 127 -15.74 56.47 -17.92
CA ASN A 127 -16.58 56.63 -19.10
C ASN A 127 -17.00 58.10 -19.21
N LEU A 128 -16.08 58.91 -19.73
CA LEU A 128 -16.41 60.19 -20.35
C LEU A 128 -17.23 59.92 -21.61
N LYS A 129 -18.49 60.39 -21.62
CA LYS A 129 -19.34 60.41 -22.80
C LYS A 129 -18.65 61.21 -23.92
N PRO A 130 -18.43 60.65 -25.13
CA PRO A 130 -18.02 61.46 -26.25
C PRO A 130 -19.21 62.30 -26.73
N ARG A 131 -19.04 63.62 -26.67
CA ARG A 131 -19.88 64.63 -27.32
C ARG A 131 -20.06 64.27 -28.80
N GLN A 132 -21.32 64.09 -29.22
CA GLN A 132 -21.69 64.00 -30.63
C GLN A 132 -21.44 65.36 -31.31
N GLY A 133 -20.32 65.47 -32.01
CA GLY A 133 -20.06 66.56 -32.94
C GLY A 133 -20.54 66.14 -34.33
N HIS A 134 -21.66 66.71 -34.77
CA HIS A 134 -22.11 66.62 -36.16
C HIS A 134 -21.07 67.31 -37.06
N ARG A 135 -20.20 66.54 -37.72
CA ARG A 135 -19.33 67.02 -38.80
C ARG A 135 -19.93 66.62 -40.14
N ALA A 136 -20.17 67.63 -40.96
CA ALA A 136 -20.70 67.53 -42.31
C ALA A 136 -19.87 66.58 -43.19
N SER A 137 -20.59 65.82 -44.01
CA SER A 137 -20.12 64.77 -44.89
C SER A 137 -19.41 65.33 -46.13
N ASN A 138 -18.10 65.55 -46.03
CA ASN A 138 -17.26 65.69 -47.22
C ASN A 138 -17.05 64.30 -47.85
N LYS A 139 -17.88 63.98 -48.85
CA LYS A 139 -17.68 62.85 -49.78
C LYS A 139 -16.41 63.11 -50.61
N SER A 140 -15.25 62.84 -50.01
CA SER A 140 -13.99 62.76 -50.75
C SER A 140 -14.00 61.48 -51.59
N HIS A 141 -13.67 61.61 -52.87
CA HIS A 141 -13.48 60.49 -53.78
C HIS A 141 -12.39 59.56 -53.21
N ARG A 142 -12.80 58.41 -52.66
CA ARG A 142 -11.88 57.35 -52.20
C ARG A 142 -11.05 56.89 -53.39
N HIS A 143 -9.74 57.10 -53.31
CA HIS A 143 -8.81 56.60 -54.32
C HIS A 143 -8.85 55.06 -54.37
N PRO A 144 -8.87 54.44 -55.57
CA PRO A 144 -8.88 52.98 -55.73
C PRO A 144 -7.76 52.24 -54.97
N SER A 145 -6.62 52.91 -54.77
CA SER A 145 -5.47 52.40 -54.01
C SER A 145 -5.76 52.13 -52.54
N GLN A 146 -6.70 52.86 -51.92
CA GLN A 146 -7.07 52.64 -50.52
C GLN A 146 -7.89 51.36 -50.34
N GLN A 147 -8.76 51.02 -51.30
CA GLN A 147 -9.58 49.81 -51.24
C GLN A 147 -8.73 48.54 -51.31
N LEU A 148 -7.68 48.53 -52.14
CA LEU A 148 -6.75 47.41 -52.24
C LEU A 148 -5.96 47.21 -50.94
N LEU A 149 -5.48 48.30 -50.32
CA LEU A 149 -4.79 48.24 -49.03
C LEU A 149 -5.72 47.75 -47.91
N GLU A 150 -6.98 48.19 -47.89
CA GLU A 150 -7.99 47.70 -46.94
C GLU A 150 -8.25 46.20 -47.13
N ALA A 151 -8.39 45.72 -48.39
CA ALA A 151 -8.57 44.31 -48.69
C ALA A 151 -7.37 43.46 -48.25
N GLN A 152 -6.14 43.92 -48.47
CA GLN A 152 -4.94 43.24 -47.99
C GLN A 152 -4.91 43.14 -46.46
N ARG A 153 -5.21 44.24 -45.75
CA ARG A 153 -5.30 44.24 -44.28
C ARG A 153 -6.35 43.26 -43.76
N GLN A 154 -7.49 43.15 -44.45
CA GLN A 154 -8.54 42.19 -44.10
C GLN A 154 -8.04 40.75 -44.30
N GLN A 155 -7.37 40.45 -45.41
CA GLN A 155 -6.79 39.13 -45.64
C GLN A 155 -5.75 38.76 -44.59
N GLU A 156 -4.84 39.68 -44.24
CA GLU A 156 -3.86 39.49 -43.18
C GLU A 156 -4.53 39.28 -41.82
N ALA A 157 -5.59 40.03 -41.50
CA ALA A 157 -6.36 39.86 -40.27
C ALA A 157 -7.01 38.47 -40.21
N ILE A 158 -7.59 37.99 -41.32
CA ILE A 158 -8.17 36.64 -41.42
C ILE A 158 -7.08 35.58 -41.24
N GLN A 159 -5.95 35.69 -41.92
CA GLN A 159 -4.84 34.75 -41.78
C GLN A 159 -4.29 34.72 -40.35
N ARG A 160 -4.12 35.89 -39.72
CA ARG A 160 -3.69 36.00 -38.31
C ARG A 160 -4.70 35.36 -37.38
N PHE A 161 -6.00 35.56 -37.60
CA PHE A 161 -7.06 34.92 -36.83
C PHE A 161 -7.01 33.39 -36.98
N GLN A 162 -6.86 32.88 -38.21
CA GLN A 162 -6.73 31.44 -38.48
C GLN A 162 -5.50 30.84 -37.78
N ARG A 163 -4.34 31.48 -37.89
CA ARG A 163 -3.10 31.05 -37.19
C ARG A 163 -3.28 31.04 -35.67
N ASN A 164 -3.88 32.08 -35.10
CA ASN A 164 -4.16 32.16 -33.67
C ASN A 164 -5.14 31.06 -33.22
N ARG A 165 -6.17 30.78 -34.02
CA ARG A 165 -7.13 29.69 -33.75
C ARG A 165 -6.44 28.32 -33.79
N ALA A 166 -5.62 28.07 -34.81
CA ALA A 166 -4.86 26.82 -34.94
C ALA A 166 -3.89 26.63 -33.76
N ALA A 167 -3.13 27.67 -33.39
CA ALA A 167 -2.23 27.64 -32.24
C ALA A 167 -2.97 27.32 -30.94
N LYS A 168 -4.15 27.91 -30.70
CA LYS A 168 -4.98 27.61 -29.52
C LYS A 168 -5.46 26.15 -29.50
N ILE A 169 -5.85 25.60 -30.66
CA ILE A 169 -6.28 24.20 -30.77
C ILE A 169 -5.11 23.26 -30.45
N ILE A 170 -3.94 23.50 -31.05
CA ILE A 170 -2.73 22.69 -30.80
C ILE A 170 -2.33 22.75 -29.33
N GLN A 171 -2.31 23.95 -28.72
CA GLN A 171 -2.00 24.11 -27.30
C GLN A 171 -3.01 23.36 -26.41
N ARG A 172 -4.30 23.40 -26.73
CA ARG A 172 -5.32 22.65 -25.99
C ARG A 172 -5.09 21.14 -26.10
N GLN A 173 -4.86 20.62 -27.31
CA GLN A 173 -4.58 19.20 -27.52
C GLN A 173 -3.29 18.76 -26.81
N TRP A 174 -2.24 19.57 -26.86
CA TRP A 174 -0.99 19.31 -26.15
C TRP A 174 -1.18 19.24 -24.64
N ARG A 175 -1.93 20.18 -24.05
CA ARG A 175 -2.27 20.15 -22.61
C ARG A 175 -3.06 18.89 -22.25
N GLN A 176 -4.09 18.56 -23.03
CA GLN A 176 -4.90 17.35 -22.81
C GLN A 176 -4.07 16.07 -22.92
N HIS A 177 -3.19 15.99 -23.91
CA HIS A 177 -2.29 14.86 -24.05
C HIS A 177 -1.34 14.74 -22.86
N HIS A 178 -0.73 15.85 -22.44
CA HIS A 178 0.19 15.87 -21.30
C HIS A 178 -0.53 15.56 -19.97
N GLU A 179 -1.78 16.00 -19.82
CA GLU A 179 -2.65 15.65 -18.69
C GLU A 179 -2.93 14.14 -18.66
N ARG A 180 -3.37 13.56 -19.79
CA ARG A 180 -3.56 12.10 -19.90
C ARG A 180 -2.29 11.31 -19.57
N GLN A 181 -1.13 11.76 -20.05
CA GLN A 181 0.14 11.10 -19.73
C GLN A 181 0.46 11.17 -18.22
N ARG A 182 0.15 12.29 -17.56
CA ARG A 182 0.31 12.41 -16.10
C ARG A 182 -0.64 11.48 -15.36
N ASP A 183 -1.88 11.37 -15.82
CA ASP A 183 -2.89 10.49 -15.22
C ASP A 183 -2.54 9.00 -15.42
N GLU A 184 -2.04 8.63 -16.59
CA GLU A 184 -1.56 7.27 -16.85
C GLU A 184 -0.33 6.95 -16.01
N ALA A 185 0.62 7.89 -15.88
CA ALA A 185 1.78 7.73 -15.03
C ALA A 185 1.39 7.61 -13.56
N SER A 186 0.47 8.44 -13.07
CA SER A 186 0.01 8.40 -11.68
C SER A 186 -0.71 7.08 -11.35
N LYS A 187 -1.55 6.58 -12.26
CA LYS A 187 -2.18 5.26 -12.14
C LYS A 187 -1.15 4.13 -12.03
N LYS A 188 -0.16 4.09 -12.93
CA LYS A 188 0.91 3.08 -12.90
C LYS A 188 1.72 3.12 -11.61
N ILE A 189 2.01 4.32 -11.10
CA ILE A 189 2.71 4.48 -9.82
C ILE A 189 1.85 3.98 -8.67
N ALA A 190 0.55 4.30 -8.65
CA ALA A 190 -0.36 3.84 -7.61
C ALA A 190 -0.50 2.31 -7.60
N GLU A 191 -0.67 1.68 -8.76
CA GLU A 191 -0.70 0.21 -8.91
C GLU A 191 0.61 -0.44 -8.44
N PHE A 192 1.74 0.16 -8.78
CA PHE A 192 3.05 -0.30 -8.30
C PHE A 192 3.17 -0.23 -6.78
N ILE A 193 2.69 0.86 -6.15
CA ILE A 193 2.73 0.99 -4.68
C ILE A 193 1.83 -0.06 -4.03
N ARG A 194 0.61 -0.27 -4.52
CA ARG A 194 -0.32 -1.30 -4.00
C ARG A 194 0.30 -2.70 -4.09
N SER A 195 0.79 -3.08 -5.27
CA SER A 195 1.44 -4.39 -5.45
C SER A 195 2.66 -4.58 -4.54
N ARG A 196 3.43 -3.52 -4.26
CA ARG A 196 4.55 -3.58 -3.31
C ARG A 196 4.10 -3.84 -1.87
N ILE A 197 3.00 -3.23 -1.44
CA ILE A 197 2.40 -3.44 -0.12
C ILE A 197 1.90 -4.88 0.00
N GLU A 198 1.15 -5.36 -0.98
CA GLU A 198 0.63 -6.74 -1.04
C GLU A 198 1.77 -7.77 -1.00
N ILE A 199 2.83 -7.58 -1.79
CA ILE A 199 4.01 -8.46 -1.78
C ILE A 199 4.67 -8.47 -0.40
N ARG A 200 4.73 -7.33 0.30
CA ARG A 200 5.30 -7.24 1.65
C ARG A 200 4.45 -8.02 2.66
N GLN A 201 3.12 -7.83 2.62
CA GLN A 201 2.18 -8.57 3.47
C GLN A 201 2.27 -10.08 3.22
N ALA A 202 2.28 -10.51 1.95
CA ALA A 202 2.42 -11.92 1.59
C ALA A 202 3.72 -12.53 2.12
N ARG A 203 4.84 -11.80 2.08
CA ARG A 203 6.12 -12.24 2.65
C ARG A 203 6.06 -12.40 4.17
N GLN A 204 5.40 -11.47 4.87
CA GLN A 204 5.21 -11.56 6.32
C GLN A 204 4.35 -12.77 6.68
N ILE A 205 3.23 -13.00 5.98
CA ILE A 205 2.36 -14.17 6.16
C ILE A 205 3.18 -15.46 5.96
N LEU A 206 3.98 -15.53 4.90
CA LEU A 206 4.82 -16.69 4.61
C LEU A 206 5.88 -16.92 5.70
N GLN A 207 6.43 -15.86 6.28
CA GLN A 207 7.33 -15.97 7.43
C GLN A 207 6.61 -16.53 8.67
N CYS A 208 5.40 -16.05 8.99
CA CYS A 208 4.59 -16.59 10.08
C CYS A 208 4.26 -18.08 9.88
N LEU A 209 3.92 -18.48 8.65
CA LEU A 209 3.65 -19.88 8.33
C LEU A 209 4.89 -20.77 8.51
N ARG A 210 6.07 -20.29 8.07
CA ARG A 210 7.33 -21.01 8.29
C ARG A 210 7.64 -21.17 9.78
N THR A 211 7.40 -20.15 10.59
CA THR A 211 7.60 -20.25 12.04
C THR A 211 6.63 -21.26 12.66
N LEU A 212 5.36 -21.28 12.25
CA LEU A 212 4.38 -22.26 12.74
C LEU A 212 4.76 -23.69 12.34
N HIS A 213 5.20 -23.92 11.11
CA HIS A 213 5.70 -25.24 10.69
C HIS A 213 6.93 -25.66 11.49
N SER A 214 7.86 -24.74 11.80
CA SER A 214 8.99 -25.08 12.67
C SER A 214 8.56 -25.48 14.08
N PHE A 215 7.48 -24.89 14.61
CA PHE A 215 6.92 -25.31 15.90
C PHE A 215 6.20 -26.66 15.80
N GLU A 216 5.56 -26.96 14.67
CA GLU A 216 4.99 -28.28 14.42
C GLU A 216 6.06 -29.37 14.38
N ASP A 217 7.17 -29.12 13.68
CA ASP A 217 8.31 -30.03 13.66
C ASP A 217 8.92 -30.20 15.05
N GLU A 218 9.09 -29.09 15.79
CA GLU A 218 9.55 -29.09 17.18
C GLU A 218 8.62 -29.94 18.07
N LEU A 219 7.30 -29.75 17.95
CA LEU A 219 6.28 -30.52 18.68
C LEU A 219 6.37 -32.02 18.39
N ASN A 220 6.48 -32.40 17.10
CA ASN A 220 6.58 -33.80 16.69
C ASN A 220 7.85 -34.46 17.25
N LEU A 221 9.00 -33.78 17.13
CA LEU A 221 10.28 -34.27 17.65
C LEU A 221 10.27 -34.40 19.17
N LEU A 222 9.65 -33.45 19.85
CA LEU A 222 9.51 -33.43 21.30
C LEU A 222 8.67 -34.64 21.76
N HIS A 223 7.54 -34.88 21.09
CA HIS A 223 6.69 -36.05 21.34
C HIS A 223 7.41 -37.38 21.10
N GLU A 224 8.07 -37.54 19.95
CA GLU A 224 8.81 -38.77 19.61
C GLU A 224 9.92 -39.09 20.63
N ARG A 225 10.67 -38.06 21.06
CA ARG A 225 11.82 -38.24 21.95
C ARG A 225 11.41 -38.45 23.41
N GLN A 226 10.44 -37.69 23.89
CA GLN A 226 10.09 -37.63 25.32
C GLN A 226 8.83 -38.42 25.66
N GLY A 227 7.81 -38.42 24.79
CA GLY A 227 6.54 -39.08 25.06
C GLY A 227 6.72 -40.56 25.43
N SER A 228 7.50 -41.30 24.63
CA SER A 228 7.84 -42.71 24.90
C SER A 228 8.54 -42.94 26.25
N ARG A 229 9.26 -41.95 26.78
CA ARG A 229 9.95 -42.07 28.08
C ARG A 229 9.01 -41.76 29.24
N VAL A 230 8.17 -40.75 29.08
CA VAL A 230 7.21 -40.32 30.10
C VAL A 230 6.23 -41.44 30.44
N PHE A 231 5.65 -42.10 29.43
CA PHE A 231 4.65 -43.14 29.65
C PHE A 231 5.21 -44.49 30.17
N LYS A 232 6.54 -44.66 30.24
CA LYS A 232 7.18 -45.91 30.68
C LYS A 232 7.52 -45.94 32.17
N HIS A 233 7.61 -44.78 32.83
CA HIS A 233 8.08 -44.69 34.21
C HIS A 233 6.92 -44.34 35.14
N PRO A 234 6.66 -45.14 36.20
CA PRO A 234 5.57 -44.86 37.13
C PRO A 234 5.84 -43.55 37.90
N LEU A 235 4.79 -42.75 38.06
CA LEU A 235 4.87 -41.45 38.72
C LEU A 235 4.89 -41.61 40.24
N LYS A 236 5.69 -40.78 40.91
CA LYS A 236 5.69 -40.64 42.38
C LYS A 236 4.84 -39.44 42.80
N PHE A 237 3.78 -39.69 43.56
CA PHE A 237 2.84 -38.66 44.00
C PHE A 237 3.14 -38.16 45.41
N ALA A 238 2.64 -36.96 45.71
CA ALA A 238 2.75 -36.39 47.03
C ALA A 238 1.79 -37.04 48.02
N PRO A 239 2.18 -37.24 49.30
CA PRO A 239 1.31 -37.83 50.30
C PRO A 239 0.09 -36.95 50.62
N ASP A 240 0.15 -35.65 50.29
CA ASP A 240 -0.94 -34.68 50.42
C ASP A 240 -1.82 -34.59 49.16
N SER A 241 -1.62 -35.45 48.16
CA SER A 241 -2.44 -35.45 46.95
C SER A 241 -3.87 -35.89 47.26
N THR A 242 -4.83 -35.16 46.70
CA THR A 242 -6.26 -35.53 46.72
C THR A 242 -6.71 -35.89 45.30
N PRO A 243 -7.80 -36.65 45.12
CA PRO A 243 -8.31 -36.96 43.79
C PRO A 243 -8.63 -35.71 42.95
N ASP A 244 -8.98 -34.60 43.60
CA ASP A 244 -9.26 -33.31 42.95
C ASP A 244 -7.98 -32.49 42.67
N SER A 245 -6.87 -32.78 43.37
CA SER A 245 -5.60 -32.06 43.25
C SER A 245 -4.43 -33.03 43.33
N ILE A 246 -4.20 -33.75 42.24
CA ILE A 246 -3.09 -34.69 42.10
C ILE A 246 -1.79 -33.90 41.93
N LYS A 247 -0.90 -33.94 42.94
CA LYS A 247 0.39 -33.24 42.92
C LYS A 247 1.53 -34.22 42.66
N ILE A 248 2.36 -33.91 41.67
CA ILE A 248 3.55 -34.68 41.32
C ILE A 248 4.75 -34.11 42.07
N LEU A 249 5.52 -34.96 42.77
CA LEU A 249 6.75 -34.48 43.42
C LEU A 249 7.84 -34.16 42.39
N PRO A 250 8.68 -33.14 42.62
CA PRO A 250 9.84 -32.83 41.79
C PRO A 250 11.02 -33.81 42.05
N VAL A 251 10.79 -35.12 42.01
CA VAL A 251 11.84 -36.16 42.13
C VAL A 251 12.45 -36.47 40.77
N LYS A 252 13.67 -37.01 40.73
CA LYS A 252 14.40 -37.34 39.49
C LYS A 252 13.62 -38.26 38.55
N GLU A 253 12.80 -39.16 39.09
CA GLU A 253 11.98 -40.09 38.33
C GLU A 253 10.84 -39.38 37.58
N ASN A 254 10.29 -38.31 38.15
CA ASN A 254 9.21 -37.52 37.55
C ASN A 254 9.73 -36.39 36.65
N GLN A 255 11.05 -36.15 36.60
CA GLN A 255 11.64 -35.05 35.83
C GLN A 255 11.33 -35.14 34.33
N SER A 256 11.25 -36.35 33.77
CA SER A 256 10.87 -36.53 32.36
C SER A 256 9.44 -36.06 32.10
N TYR A 257 8.49 -36.39 33.00
CA TYR A 257 7.09 -35.95 32.90
C TYR A 257 7.00 -34.43 33.01
N LEU A 258 7.55 -33.86 34.09
CA LEU A 258 7.46 -32.42 34.36
C LEU A 258 8.16 -31.60 33.27
N GLY A 259 9.30 -32.07 32.78
CA GLY A 259 10.01 -31.42 31.68
C GLY A 259 9.25 -31.48 30.36
N TYR A 260 8.55 -32.57 30.07
CA TYR A 260 7.73 -32.72 28.88
C TYR A 260 6.48 -31.81 28.93
N GLU A 261 5.79 -31.78 30.07
CA GLU A 261 4.65 -30.88 30.33
C GLU A 261 5.05 -29.40 30.19
N ASP A 262 6.12 -28.97 30.88
CA ASP A 262 6.63 -27.60 30.80
C ASP A 262 7.04 -27.22 29.38
N ALA A 263 7.67 -28.14 28.64
CA ALA A 263 8.06 -27.89 27.26
C ALA A 263 6.85 -27.73 26.32
N LEU A 264 5.78 -28.53 26.50
CA LEU A 264 4.52 -28.36 25.76
C LEU A 264 3.84 -27.02 26.08
N LEU A 265 3.78 -26.64 27.36
CA LEU A 265 3.20 -25.34 27.78
C LEU A 265 3.98 -24.16 27.21
N LYS A 266 5.32 -24.23 27.23
CA LYS A 266 6.18 -23.21 26.60
C LYS A 266 5.95 -23.11 25.10
N LEU A 267 5.76 -24.25 24.42
CA LEU A 267 5.47 -24.25 22.99
C LEU A 267 4.10 -23.62 22.71
N LEU A 268 3.09 -23.91 23.53
CA LEU A 268 1.76 -23.30 23.43
C LEU A 268 1.83 -21.77 23.52
N ILE A 269 2.56 -21.22 24.49
CA ILE A 269 2.77 -19.77 24.64
C ILE A 269 3.47 -19.19 23.39
N ARG A 270 4.46 -19.89 22.83
CA ARG A 270 5.16 -19.46 21.61
C ARG A 270 4.24 -19.46 20.39
N ILE A 271 3.37 -20.46 20.27
CA ILE A 271 2.38 -20.56 19.19
C ILE A 271 1.37 -19.41 19.27
N ASP A 272 0.88 -19.09 20.46
CA ASP A 272 -0.07 -17.99 20.68
C ASP A 272 0.55 -16.61 20.41
N GLY A 273 1.86 -16.46 20.63
CA GLY A 273 2.61 -15.26 20.31
C GLY A 273 2.73 -14.96 18.81
N VAL A 274 2.41 -15.90 17.91
CA VAL A 274 2.47 -15.67 16.46
C VAL A 274 1.26 -14.84 16.00
N ASP A 275 1.52 -13.63 15.52
CA ASP A 275 0.51 -12.76 14.94
C ASP A 275 -0.01 -13.31 13.60
N SER A 276 -1.32 -13.25 13.44
CA SER A 276 -2.03 -13.70 12.24
C SER A 276 -2.05 -12.67 11.13
N MET A 277 -1.80 -11.38 11.39
CA MET A 277 -1.81 -10.31 10.38
C MET A 277 -3.11 -10.28 9.55
N GLY A 278 -4.24 -10.63 10.16
CA GLY A 278 -5.54 -10.77 9.48
C GLY A 278 -5.68 -12.00 8.56
N SER A 279 -4.62 -12.79 8.35
CA SER A 279 -4.65 -13.96 7.47
C SER A 279 -5.41 -15.13 8.09
N GLY A 280 -6.47 -15.59 7.41
CA GLY A 280 -7.22 -16.77 7.82
C GLY A 280 -6.38 -18.05 7.86
N LEU A 281 -5.43 -18.21 6.93
CA LEU A 281 -4.55 -19.39 6.87
C LEU A 281 -3.61 -19.48 8.08
N VAL A 282 -3.08 -18.35 8.55
CA VAL A 282 -2.23 -18.32 9.76
C VAL A 282 -3.08 -18.66 10.99
N ARG A 283 -4.31 -18.16 11.07
CA ARG A 283 -5.23 -18.48 12.17
C ARG A 283 -5.59 -19.96 12.22
N THR A 284 -5.91 -20.58 11.08
CA THR A 284 -6.29 -22.00 11.03
C THR A 284 -5.12 -22.91 11.36
N THR A 285 -3.93 -22.64 10.81
CA THR A 285 -2.71 -23.40 11.12
C THR A 285 -2.32 -23.28 12.59
N ARG A 286 -2.33 -22.05 13.15
CA ARG A 286 -2.10 -21.82 14.59
C ARG A 286 -3.10 -22.60 15.45
N LYS A 287 -4.40 -22.52 15.13
CA LYS A 287 -5.45 -23.25 15.86
C LYS A 287 -5.25 -24.77 15.80
N SER A 288 -4.90 -25.31 14.63
CA SER A 288 -4.61 -26.73 14.47
C SER A 288 -3.45 -27.17 15.37
N LEU A 289 -2.39 -26.36 15.45
CA LEU A 289 -1.21 -26.67 16.25
C LEU A 289 -1.49 -26.55 17.77
N VAL A 290 -2.26 -25.54 18.18
CA VAL A 290 -2.78 -25.41 19.56
C VAL A 290 -3.57 -26.66 19.95
N ASN A 291 -4.53 -27.07 19.12
CA ASN A 291 -5.35 -28.26 19.39
C ASN A 291 -4.50 -29.52 19.52
N LYS A 292 -3.51 -29.70 18.64
CA LYS A 292 -2.58 -30.82 18.68
C LYS A 292 -1.73 -30.82 19.95
N THR A 293 -1.25 -29.65 20.39
CA THR A 293 -0.50 -29.51 21.64
C THR A 293 -1.39 -29.82 22.84
N GLN A 294 -2.64 -29.35 22.85
CA GLN A 294 -3.62 -29.64 23.89
C GLN A 294 -3.92 -31.14 23.99
N GLN A 295 -4.07 -31.84 22.86
CA GLN A 295 -4.25 -33.30 22.86
C GLN A 295 -3.11 -34.04 23.58
N PHE A 296 -1.86 -33.56 23.44
CA PHE A 296 -0.72 -34.15 24.15
C PHE A 296 -0.73 -33.83 25.65
N LEU A 297 -1.17 -32.64 26.05
CA LEU A 297 -1.36 -32.29 27.46
C LEU A 297 -2.50 -33.12 28.09
N ASP A 298 -3.62 -33.28 27.37
CA ASP A 298 -4.75 -34.08 27.82
C ASP A 298 -4.33 -35.54 28.03
N ALA A 299 -3.52 -36.11 27.11
CA ALA A 299 -2.97 -37.46 27.26
C ALA A 299 -2.03 -37.60 28.48
N LEU A 300 -1.29 -36.55 28.86
CA LEU A 300 -0.49 -36.54 30.09
C LEU A 300 -1.38 -36.51 31.33
N ASP A 301 -2.43 -35.70 31.32
CA ASP A 301 -3.38 -35.62 32.42
C ASP A 301 -4.15 -36.93 32.61
N GLU A 302 -4.54 -37.60 31.52
CA GLU A 302 -5.14 -38.93 31.55
C GLU A 302 -4.17 -39.96 32.13
N TYR A 303 -2.92 -39.96 31.69
CA TYR A 303 -1.88 -40.86 32.25
C TYR A 303 -1.65 -40.61 33.74
N LYS A 304 -1.57 -39.34 34.15
CA LYS A 304 -1.43 -38.92 35.56
C LYS A 304 -2.58 -39.44 36.41
N LYS A 305 -3.83 -39.30 35.94
CA LYS A 305 -5.02 -39.81 36.62
C LYS A 305 -5.02 -41.34 36.71
N ALA A 306 -4.70 -42.02 35.60
CA ALA A 306 -4.67 -43.48 35.55
C ALA A 306 -3.62 -44.09 36.51
N GLN A 307 -2.43 -43.49 36.59
CA GLN A 307 -1.39 -43.91 37.55
C GLN A 307 -1.80 -43.64 39.01
N TYR A 308 -2.46 -42.51 39.27
CA TYR A 308 -2.92 -42.19 40.62
C TYR A 308 -4.01 -43.16 41.11
N SER A 309 -4.93 -43.58 40.24
CA SER A 309 -5.97 -44.56 40.58
C SER A 309 -5.45 -45.98 40.84
N GLN A 310 -4.18 -46.27 40.54
CA GLN A 310 -3.55 -47.58 40.79
C GLN A 310 -2.88 -47.67 42.17
N ILE A 311 -2.73 -46.54 42.87
CA ILE A 311 -2.13 -46.43 44.21
C ILE A 311 -3.23 -46.47 45.26
#